data_AF-A0A5C5WBC5-F1
#
_entry.id   AF-A0A5C5WBC5-F1
#
_cell.length_a   1.000
_cell.length_b   1.000
_cell.length_c   1.000
_cell.angle_alpha   90.00
_cell.angle_beta   90.00
_cell.angle_gamma   90.00
#
_symmetry.space_group_name_H-M   'P 1'
#
loop_
_entity.id
_entity.type
_entity.pdbx_description
1 polymer ?
#
loop_
_entity_poly.entity_id
_entity_poly.type
_entity_poly.pdbx_seq_one_letter_code
_entity_poly.pdbx_strand_id
1 'polypeptide(L)'
;MRPIAPTATVFFLATLTVATTAQAWNPFASKASEPPAEPVSLQLTQQSGPWLIVATTFSGEGAEQQARELCAELRQTLQTNAYVHQMTFDFTKGDERIGRGVDQYGQPVKMRYRSGQTRREWAVLVGDYPAVDDSLAEDHLDTIKHLAPESLETPNNGESAQNYAQIRRMQQLVLQQRGKRVDEGPMRTAFLTRNPLLPEEYFVPQGVDEFVSKLNKGIDHSLLESSGRYTVRVATFRGRGTLLGATNARSSRAQKKRDKDDPLMEAGWNAHMLCLAMREAGWEAYEFHDRTESYVSVGSFDTVMNGDQPIPEVMKIVRTFGAQHPGPTTPLDNGREGSIKSQKAEVVRAQFNQMFSSEVGQVANGLNPKYANIDFEPGKPPRPVTFDVRPLVVEAPRRNLSSRLAWRR
;
A
#
# COMPACT_ATOMS: atom_id res chain seq x y z
N MET A 1 34.05 -87.91 2.39
CA MET A 1 33.44 -87.44 3.66
C MET A 1 32.92 -86.03 3.44
N ARG A 2 31.62 -85.81 3.64
CA ARG A 2 30.96 -84.50 3.52
C ARG A 2 31.34 -83.62 4.73
N PRO A 3 31.66 -82.33 4.56
CA PRO A 3 31.53 -81.36 5.64
C PRO A 3 30.24 -80.55 5.48
N ILE A 4 29.57 -80.40 6.62
CA ILE A 4 28.33 -79.69 6.86
C ILE A 4 28.60 -78.19 6.87
N ALA A 5 27.79 -77.42 6.15
CA ALA A 5 27.84 -75.96 6.12
C ALA A 5 27.05 -75.34 7.28
N PRO A 6 27.53 -74.27 7.92
CA PRO A 6 26.70 -73.39 8.72
C PRO A 6 26.36 -72.09 7.97
N THR A 7 25.07 -71.78 8.08
CA THR A 7 24.34 -70.55 7.72
C THR A 7 25.00 -69.24 8.18
N ALA A 8 25.13 -68.28 7.26
CA ALA A 8 25.40 -66.87 7.55
C ALA A 8 24.26 -65.99 7.02
N THR A 9 23.60 -65.30 7.94
CA THR A 9 22.52 -64.35 7.72
C THR A 9 23.05 -63.06 7.11
N VAL A 10 22.50 -62.64 5.97
CA VAL A 10 22.84 -61.37 5.28
C VAL A 10 21.80 -60.32 5.64
N PHE A 11 22.24 -59.23 6.29
CA PHE A 11 21.46 -58.00 6.45
C PHE A 11 21.68 -57.10 5.22
N PHE A 12 20.59 -56.77 4.52
CA PHE A 12 20.57 -55.76 3.45
C PHE A 12 20.48 -54.35 4.08
N LEU A 13 21.47 -53.50 3.82
CA LEU A 13 21.40 -52.06 4.08
C LEU A 13 21.40 -51.32 2.74
N ALA A 14 20.23 -50.79 2.36
CA ALA A 14 20.05 -49.98 1.17
C ALA A 14 20.62 -48.57 1.40
N THR A 15 21.59 -48.15 0.58
CA THR A 15 22.07 -46.77 0.51
C THR A 15 21.57 -46.13 -0.79
N LEU A 16 20.69 -45.13 -0.64
CA LEU A 16 20.25 -44.27 -1.74
C LEU A 16 21.42 -43.34 -2.14
N THR A 17 21.95 -43.51 -3.34
CA THR A 17 22.83 -42.54 -3.98
C THR A 17 21.98 -41.49 -4.71
N VAL A 18 21.88 -40.29 -4.13
CA VAL A 18 21.37 -39.10 -4.85
C VAL A 18 22.50 -38.57 -5.72
N ALA A 19 22.40 -38.83 -7.04
CA ALA A 19 23.31 -38.25 -8.02
C ALA A 19 22.89 -36.80 -8.30
N THR A 20 23.60 -35.84 -7.71
CA THR A 20 23.52 -34.43 -8.09
C THR A 20 24.31 -34.21 -9.39
N THR A 21 23.61 -34.18 -10.52
CA THR A 21 24.19 -33.71 -11.78
C THR A 21 24.01 -32.20 -11.86
N ALA A 22 25.07 -31.46 -11.52
CA ALA A 22 25.16 -30.04 -11.81
C ALA A 22 25.27 -29.86 -13.33
N GLN A 23 24.21 -29.41 -13.98
CA GLN A 23 24.23 -29.06 -15.39
C GLN A 23 24.84 -27.67 -15.57
N ALA A 24 26.08 -27.68 -16.03
CA ALA A 24 26.85 -26.50 -16.43
C ALA A 24 26.18 -25.78 -17.60
N TRP A 25 26.14 -24.45 -17.52
CA TRP A 25 25.70 -23.58 -18.61
C TRP A 25 26.63 -23.73 -19.83
N ASN A 26 26.05 -24.09 -20.99
CA ASN A 26 26.74 -24.07 -22.27
C ASN A 26 26.07 -23.00 -23.18
N PRO A 27 26.69 -21.84 -23.41
CA PRO A 27 26.05 -20.70 -24.10
C PRO A 27 25.95 -20.86 -25.63
N PHE A 28 26.22 -22.05 -26.18
CA PHE A 28 26.18 -22.31 -27.64
C PHE A 28 25.37 -23.55 -28.05
N ALA A 29 24.47 -24.05 -27.21
CA ALA A 29 23.52 -25.09 -27.64
C ALA A 29 22.45 -24.49 -28.57
N SER A 30 22.51 -24.84 -29.85
CA SER A 30 21.49 -24.53 -30.84
C SER A 30 20.12 -25.04 -30.40
N LYS A 31 19.11 -24.15 -30.47
CA LYS A 31 17.70 -24.34 -30.10
C LYS A 31 17.16 -25.71 -30.56
N ALA A 32 17.18 -26.70 -29.67
CA ALA A 32 16.42 -27.93 -29.86
C ALA A 32 14.93 -27.55 -29.77
N SER A 33 14.15 -27.92 -30.79
CA SER A 33 12.71 -27.72 -30.83
C SER A 33 12.08 -28.30 -29.58
N GLU A 34 11.41 -27.46 -28.78
CA GLU A 34 10.57 -27.91 -27.68
C GLU A 34 9.52 -28.90 -28.21
N PRO A 35 9.23 -29.99 -27.46
CA PRO A 35 8.13 -30.89 -27.79
C PRO A 35 6.80 -30.11 -27.79
N PRO A 36 5.76 -30.60 -28.51
CA PRO A 36 4.50 -29.87 -28.64
C PRO A 36 3.91 -29.62 -27.26
N ALA A 37 3.65 -28.35 -26.96
CA ALA A 37 3.07 -27.92 -25.70
C ALA A 37 1.79 -28.72 -25.41
N GLU A 38 1.70 -29.26 -24.19
CA GLU A 38 0.44 -29.77 -23.65
C GLU A 38 -0.67 -28.73 -23.85
N PRO A 39 -1.93 -29.14 -24.08
CA PRO A 39 -3.01 -28.20 -24.33
C PRO A 39 -3.10 -27.20 -23.18
N VAL A 40 -2.70 -25.94 -23.46
CA VAL A 40 -2.61 -24.88 -22.45
C VAL A 40 -3.99 -24.68 -21.86
N SER A 41 -4.17 -25.11 -20.61
CA SER A 41 -5.45 -25.03 -19.91
C SER A 41 -6.05 -23.63 -20.04
N LEU A 42 -7.34 -23.56 -20.34
CA LEU A 42 -8.10 -22.31 -20.37
C LEU A 42 -8.54 -21.88 -18.96
N GLN A 43 -8.30 -22.67 -17.93
CA GLN A 43 -8.75 -22.35 -16.57
C GLN A 43 -7.84 -21.32 -15.90
N LEU A 44 -8.46 -20.36 -15.21
CA LEU A 44 -7.76 -19.39 -14.38
C LEU A 44 -7.14 -20.07 -13.16
N THR A 45 -5.89 -19.75 -12.86
CA THR A 45 -5.19 -20.19 -11.65
C THR A 45 -4.67 -19.01 -10.84
N GLN A 46 -4.17 -19.28 -9.62
CA GLN A 46 -3.50 -18.25 -8.80
C GLN A 46 -2.20 -17.75 -9.44
N GLN A 47 -1.60 -18.52 -10.35
CA GLN A 47 -0.39 -18.16 -11.08
C GLN A 47 -0.65 -17.33 -12.34
N SER A 48 -1.92 -17.11 -12.71
CA SER A 48 -2.35 -16.38 -13.92
C SER A 48 -2.29 -14.84 -13.75
N GLY A 49 -1.21 -14.33 -13.16
CA GLY A 49 -1.06 -12.89 -12.91
C GLY A 49 -1.95 -12.34 -11.78
N PRO A 50 -1.56 -11.20 -11.18
CA PRO A 50 -2.39 -10.51 -10.20
C PRO A 50 -3.46 -9.62 -10.84
N TRP A 51 -3.21 -9.08 -12.04
CA TRP A 51 -4.13 -8.22 -12.77
C TRP A 51 -4.52 -8.81 -14.13
N LEU A 52 -5.81 -8.72 -14.46
CA LEU A 52 -6.44 -9.34 -15.61
C LEU A 52 -7.42 -8.35 -16.24
N ILE A 53 -7.68 -8.45 -17.53
CA ILE A 53 -8.76 -7.71 -18.19
C ILE A 53 -9.99 -8.60 -18.27
N VAL A 54 -11.13 -8.19 -17.70
CA VAL A 54 -12.41 -8.83 -18.00
C VAL A 54 -12.86 -8.36 -19.37
N ALA A 55 -12.87 -9.26 -20.36
CA ALA A 55 -13.33 -8.95 -21.71
C ALA A 55 -14.86 -8.88 -21.76
N THR A 56 -15.53 -9.93 -21.27
CA THR A 56 -16.99 -10.01 -21.15
C THR A 56 -17.40 -11.17 -20.25
N THR A 57 -18.69 -11.20 -19.87
CA THR A 57 -19.31 -12.30 -19.13
C THR A 57 -20.46 -12.94 -19.92
N PHE A 58 -20.75 -14.20 -19.61
CA PHE A 58 -21.78 -15.02 -20.23
C PHE A 58 -22.63 -15.71 -19.17
N SER A 59 -23.92 -15.89 -19.45
CA SER A 59 -24.83 -16.66 -18.60
C SER A 59 -25.90 -17.34 -19.45
N GLY A 60 -26.49 -18.42 -18.91
CA GLY A 60 -27.50 -19.21 -19.62
C GLY A 60 -26.92 -20.46 -20.31
N GLU A 61 -27.72 -21.06 -21.16
CA GLU A 61 -27.36 -22.25 -21.94
C GLU A 61 -26.29 -21.92 -22.98
N GLY A 62 -25.30 -22.79 -23.17
CA GLY A 62 -24.18 -22.55 -24.10
C GLY A 62 -23.13 -21.53 -23.62
N ALA A 63 -23.32 -20.88 -22.47
CA ALA A 63 -22.43 -19.83 -21.96
C ALA A 63 -20.97 -20.30 -21.78
N GLU A 64 -20.76 -21.52 -21.30
CA GLU A 64 -19.42 -22.08 -21.13
C GLU A 64 -18.70 -22.26 -22.47
N GLN A 65 -19.41 -22.82 -23.46
CA GLN A 65 -18.85 -23.07 -24.78
C GLN A 65 -18.48 -21.75 -25.46
N GLN A 66 -19.40 -20.78 -25.47
CA GLN A 66 -19.14 -19.47 -26.06
C GLN A 66 -17.99 -18.72 -25.36
N ALA A 67 -17.87 -18.84 -24.03
CA ALA A 67 -16.75 -18.26 -23.29
C ALA A 67 -15.41 -18.91 -23.68
N ARG A 68 -15.38 -20.24 -23.88
CA ARG A 68 -14.17 -20.97 -24.32
C ARG A 68 -13.77 -20.62 -25.75
N GLU A 69 -14.73 -20.48 -26.65
CA GLU A 69 -14.50 -20.06 -28.05
C GLU A 69 -13.90 -18.66 -28.10
N LEU A 70 -14.50 -17.69 -27.38
CA LEU A 70 -13.95 -16.34 -27.28
C LEU A 70 -12.55 -16.33 -26.66
N CYS A 71 -12.33 -17.13 -25.61
CA CYS A 71 -11.02 -17.21 -24.95
C CYS A 71 -9.94 -17.72 -25.92
N ALA A 72 -10.23 -18.75 -26.73
CA ALA A 72 -9.31 -19.27 -27.73
C ALA A 72 -9.02 -18.23 -28.83
N GLU A 73 -10.04 -17.52 -29.31
CA GLU A 73 -9.92 -16.47 -30.32
C GLU A 73 -9.07 -15.29 -29.83
N LEU A 74 -9.26 -14.86 -28.59
CA LEU A 74 -8.48 -13.78 -27.97
C LEU A 74 -7.01 -14.17 -27.80
N ARG A 75 -6.71 -15.42 -27.42
CA ARG A 75 -5.33 -15.92 -27.35
C ARG A 75 -4.63 -15.86 -28.70
N GLN A 76 -5.34 -16.20 -29.78
CA GLN A 76 -4.79 -16.17 -31.13
C GLN A 76 -4.58 -14.73 -31.62
N THR A 77 -5.55 -13.85 -31.36
CA THR A 77 -5.55 -12.46 -31.87
C THR A 77 -4.55 -11.58 -31.14
N LEU A 78 -4.53 -11.64 -29.81
CA LEU A 78 -3.70 -10.77 -28.97
C LEU A 78 -2.34 -11.38 -28.61
N GLN A 79 -2.11 -12.65 -28.97
CA GLN A 79 -0.89 -13.40 -28.62
C GLN A 79 -0.56 -13.37 -27.12
N THR A 80 -1.60 -13.28 -26.29
CA THR A 80 -1.50 -13.24 -24.82
C THR A 80 -2.34 -14.35 -24.21
N ASN A 81 -2.04 -14.73 -22.98
CA ASN A 81 -2.88 -15.69 -22.27
C ASN A 81 -4.27 -15.11 -22.01
N ALA A 82 -5.27 -15.98 -22.07
CA ALA A 82 -6.65 -15.68 -21.68
C ALA A 82 -7.23 -16.87 -20.94
N TYR A 83 -8.19 -16.63 -20.06
CA TYR A 83 -8.72 -17.62 -19.15
C TYR A 83 -10.23 -17.54 -19.09
N VAL A 84 -10.85 -18.68 -18.80
CA VAL A 84 -12.26 -18.81 -18.49
C VAL A 84 -12.37 -19.04 -16.99
N HIS A 85 -13.14 -18.19 -16.31
CA HIS A 85 -13.41 -18.30 -14.89
C HIS A 85 -14.92 -18.38 -14.64
N GLN A 86 -15.32 -19.36 -13.83
CA GLN A 86 -16.72 -19.57 -13.48
C GLN A 86 -17.02 -18.97 -12.11
N MET A 87 -18.07 -18.17 -12.03
CA MET A 87 -18.52 -17.56 -10.79
C MET A 87 -19.99 -17.90 -10.53
N THR A 88 -20.31 -18.23 -9.28
CA THR A 88 -21.68 -18.55 -8.85
C THR A 88 -22.16 -17.45 -7.91
N PHE A 89 -23.20 -16.75 -8.32
CA PHE A 89 -23.86 -15.72 -7.51
C PHE A 89 -25.08 -16.31 -6.85
N ASP A 90 -25.04 -16.49 -5.53
CA ASP A 90 -26.17 -16.94 -4.74
C ASP A 90 -26.98 -15.73 -4.25
N PHE A 91 -28.12 -15.46 -4.89
CA PHE A 91 -29.07 -14.42 -4.46
C PHE A 91 -30.19 -14.97 -3.57
N THR A 92 -30.14 -16.26 -3.20
CA THR A 92 -31.14 -16.92 -2.32
C THR A 92 -30.80 -16.69 -0.85
N LYS A 93 -29.51 -16.69 -0.52
CA LYS A 93 -29.00 -16.34 0.81
C LYS A 93 -29.14 -14.85 0.99
N GLY A 94 -30.27 -14.46 1.56
CA GLY A 94 -30.50 -13.11 2.06
C GLY A 94 -29.61 -12.84 3.27
N ASP A 95 -28.29 -12.79 3.08
CA ASP A 95 -27.48 -11.98 4.00
C ASP A 95 -28.12 -10.59 3.96
N GLU A 96 -28.62 -10.21 5.13
CA GLU A 96 -29.56 -9.12 5.35
C GLU A 96 -28.98 -7.81 4.83
N ARG A 97 -29.18 -7.54 3.54
CA ARG A 97 -28.68 -6.31 2.94
C ARG A 97 -29.45 -5.15 3.57
N ILE A 98 -28.74 -4.40 4.39
CA ILE A 98 -29.22 -3.18 5.02
C ILE A 98 -29.47 -2.17 3.91
N GLY A 99 -30.76 -1.96 3.65
CA GLY A 99 -31.27 -0.91 2.79
C GLY A 99 -31.15 0.45 3.45
N ARG A 100 -31.26 1.50 2.64
CA ARG A 100 -31.26 2.87 3.14
C ARG A 100 -32.57 3.16 3.88
N GLY A 101 -32.45 3.55 5.15
CA GLY A 101 -33.57 3.96 5.99
C GLY A 101 -33.77 3.06 7.19
N VAL A 102 -34.70 3.46 8.05
CA VAL A 102 -35.15 2.68 9.21
C VAL A 102 -36.60 2.30 9.01
N ASP A 103 -36.98 1.13 9.50
CA ASP A 103 -38.38 0.73 9.58
C ASP A 103 -39.12 1.51 10.68
N GLN A 104 -40.40 1.23 10.83
CA GLN A 104 -41.25 1.84 11.86
C GLN A 104 -40.81 1.54 13.31
N TYR A 105 -39.90 0.60 13.51
CA TYR A 105 -39.33 0.21 14.80
C TYR A 105 -37.89 0.72 14.98
N GLY A 106 -37.40 1.56 14.07
CA GLY A 106 -36.05 2.12 14.11
C GLY A 106 -34.94 1.15 13.70
N GLN A 107 -35.28 -0.04 13.18
CA GLN A 107 -34.30 -1.01 12.70
C GLN A 107 -33.94 -0.75 11.23
N PRO A 108 -32.73 -1.11 10.78
CA PRO A 108 -32.37 -0.92 9.37
C PRO A 108 -33.28 -1.72 8.43
N VAL A 109 -33.73 -1.09 7.34
CA VAL A 109 -34.64 -1.75 6.37
C VAL A 109 -33.94 -2.93 5.72
N LYS A 110 -34.47 -4.14 5.86
CA LYS A 110 -33.91 -5.34 5.21
C LYS A 110 -34.41 -5.46 3.77
N MET A 111 -33.52 -5.65 2.81
CA MET A 111 -33.85 -5.83 1.39
C MET A 111 -33.53 -7.25 0.91
N ARG A 112 -34.32 -7.74 -0.05
CA ARG A 112 -34.06 -9.01 -0.75
C ARG A 112 -34.13 -8.83 -2.27
N TYR A 113 -33.36 -9.61 -3.00
CA TYR A 113 -33.47 -9.62 -4.47
C TYR A 113 -34.82 -10.22 -4.89
N ARG A 114 -35.48 -9.55 -5.84
CA ARG A 114 -36.81 -9.96 -6.32
C ARG A 114 -36.81 -11.35 -6.97
N SER A 115 -35.74 -11.71 -7.68
CA SER A 115 -35.67 -13.00 -8.38
C SER A 115 -35.20 -14.14 -7.50
N GLY A 116 -34.48 -13.88 -6.40
CA GLY A 116 -34.05 -14.89 -5.42
C GLY A 116 -33.39 -16.14 -6.01
N GLN A 117 -32.72 -16.03 -7.16
CA GLN A 117 -32.19 -17.17 -7.92
C GLN A 117 -30.67 -17.26 -7.76
N THR A 118 -30.10 -18.45 -7.75
CA THR A 118 -28.67 -18.62 -7.97
C THR A 118 -28.36 -18.46 -9.45
N ARG A 119 -27.35 -17.67 -9.81
CA ARG A 119 -26.90 -17.49 -11.19
C ARG A 119 -25.47 -17.95 -11.35
N ARG A 120 -25.22 -18.72 -12.41
CA ARG A 120 -23.89 -19.16 -12.81
C ARG A 120 -23.45 -18.33 -14.00
N GLU A 121 -22.31 -17.68 -13.90
CA GLU A 121 -21.75 -16.85 -14.95
C GLU A 121 -20.33 -17.28 -15.28
N TRP A 122 -19.96 -17.11 -16.55
CA TRP A 122 -18.64 -17.39 -17.08
C TRP A 122 -18.00 -16.08 -17.50
N ALA A 123 -16.82 -15.76 -16.97
CA ALA A 123 -16.04 -14.60 -17.34
C ALA A 123 -14.87 -15.02 -18.22
N VAL A 124 -14.61 -14.24 -19.28
CA VAL A 124 -13.39 -14.34 -20.07
C VAL A 124 -12.41 -13.26 -19.62
N LEU A 125 -11.27 -13.70 -19.12
CA LEU A 125 -10.21 -12.89 -18.53
C LEU A 125 -8.98 -12.92 -19.44
N VAL A 126 -8.27 -11.81 -19.62
CA VAL A 126 -7.16 -11.70 -20.56
C VAL A 126 -5.93 -11.09 -19.89
N GLY A 127 -4.76 -11.67 -20.18
CA GLY A 127 -3.45 -11.22 -19.73
C GLY A 127 -3.00 -11.85 -18.42
N ASP A 128 -1.79 -11.46 -17.98
CA ASP A 128 -1.14 -11.86 -16.72
C ASP A 128 -0.36 -10.66 -16.16
N TYR A 129 -1.03 -9.52 -15.97
CA TYR A 129 -0.34 -8.26 -15.76
C TYR A 129 0.15 -8.09 -14.32
N PRO A 130 1.39 -7.61 -14.10
CA PRO A 130 1.98 -7.49 -12.76
C PRO A 130 1.43 -6.30 -11.95
N ALA A 131 0.82 -5.31 -12.61
CA ALA A 131 0.35 -4.08 -11.98
C ALA A 131 -0.93 -3.56 -12.66
N VAL A 132 -1.65 -2.69 -11.93
CA VAL A 132 -2.89 -2.05 -12.41
C VAL A 132 -2.61 -1.00 -13.50
N ASP A 133 -1.42 -0.40 -13.46
CA ASP A 133 -0.91 0.67 -14.32
C ASP A 133 0.13 0.15 -15.31
N ASP A 134 0.04 -1.13 -15.69
CA ASP A 134 0.92 -1.71 -16.68
C ASP A 134 0.56 -1.19 -18.08
N SER A 135 1.52 -0.58 -18.79
CA SER A 135 1.28 0.02 -20.11
C SER A 135 0.79 -0.99 -21.14
N LEU A 136 1.28 -2.23 -21.06
CA LEU A 136 0.86 -3.29 -21.98
C LEU A 136 -0.56 -3.77 -21.64
N ALA A 137 -0.97 -3.71 -20.36
CA ALA A 137 -2.36 -3.94 -19.98
C ALA A 137 -3.30 -2.86 -20.53
N GLU A 138 -2.88 -1.58 -20.51
CA GLU A 138 -3.65 -0.47 -21.08
C GLU A 138 -3.83 -0.64 -22.60
N ASP A 139 -2.75 -0.96 -23.32
CA ASP A 139 -2.78 -1.20 -24.77
C ASP A 139 -3.69 -2.38 -25.15
N HIS A 140 -3.57 -3.50 -24.42
CA HIS A 140 -4.45 -4.66 -24.63
C HIS A 140 -5.91 -4.34 -24.28
N LEU A 141 -6.17 -3.57 -23.23
CA LEU A 141 -7.52 -3.17 -22.85
C LEU A 141 -8.17 -2.32 -23.94
N ASP A 142 -7.44 -1.35 -24.47
CA ASP A 142 -7.93 -0.52 -25.57
C ASP A 142 -8.21 -1.37 -26.81
N THR A 143 -7.29 -2.27 -27.16
CA THR A 143 -7.47 -3.21 -28.29
C THR A 143 -8.72 -4.09 -28.10
N ILE A 144 -8.91 -4.69 -26.92
CA ILE A 144 -10.07 -5.53 -26.60
C ILE A 144 -11.38 -4.75 -26.74
N LYS A 145 -11.41 -3.48 -26.30
CA LYS A 145 -12.63 -2.65 -26.40
C LYS A 145 -13.06 -2.38 -27.84
N HIS A 146 -12.12 -2.36 -28.78
CA HIS A 146 -12.37 -2.11 -30.20
C HIS A 146 -12.53 -3.38 -31.03
N LEU A 147 -12.09 -4.53 -30.52
CA LEU A 147 -12.17 -5.81 -31.22
C LEU A 147 -13.63 -6.29 -31.36
N ALA A 148 -13.93 -6.89 -32.51
CA ALA A 148 -15.20 -7.58 -32.80
C ALA A 148 -14.91 -9.06 -33.13
N PRO A 149 -14.81 -9.93 -32.11
CA PRO A 149 -14.54 -11.36 -32.28
C PRO A 149 -15.73 -12.08 -32.96
N GLU A 150 -15.43 -13.05 -33.83
CA GLU A 150 -16.42 -13.91 -34.51
C GLU A 150 -17.27 -14.68 -33.50
N SER A 151 -16.68 -15.12 -32.38
CA SER A 151 -17.39 -15.78 -31.29
C SER A 151 -18.50 -14.94 -30.63
N LEU A 152 -18.48 -13.61 -30.84
CA LEU A 152 -19.49 -12.66 -30.37
C LEU A 152 -20.42 -12.15 -31.47
N GLU A 153 -20.12 -12.47 -32.73
CA GLU A 153 -21.06 -12.24 -33.82
C GLU A 153 -22.23 -13.21 -33.66
N THR A 154 -23.45 -12.68 -33.52
CA THR A 154 -24.63 -13.56 -33.63
C THR A 154 -24.91 -13.71 -35.11
N PRO A 155 -24.88 -14.93 -35.68
CA PRO A 155 -25.49 -15.17 -36.98
C PRO A 155 -26.95 -14.70 -36.87
N ASN A 156 -27.47 -14.08 -37.93
CA ASN A 156 -28.88 -13.70 -38.00
C ASN A 156 -29.73 -14.89 -37.51
N ASN A 157 -30.43 -14.70 -36.38
CA ASN A 157 -31.28 -15.66 -35.66
C ASN A 157 -30.67 -16.53 -34.52
N GLY A 158 -29.42 -16.33 -34.10
CA GLY A 158 -28.82 -17.04 -32.94
C GLY A 158 -28.92 -16.27 -31.61
N GLU A 159 -29.31 -16.94 -30.53
CA GLU A 159 -29.21 -16.40 -29.16
C GLU A 159 -27.73 -16.40 -28.71
N SER A 160 -27.20 -15.23 -28.32
CA SER A 160 -25.89 -15.16 -27.65
C SER A 160 -26.08 -15.24 -26.15
N ALA A 161 -25.24 -16.05 -25.48
CA ALA A 161 -25.19 -16.14 -24.03
C ALA A 161 -24.47 -14.95 -23.39
N GLN A 162 -23.97 -13.99 -24.17
CA GLN A 162 -23.22 -12.84 -23.67
C GLN A 162 -24.14 -11.89 -22.87
N ASN A 163 -23.75 -11.64 -21.62
CA ASN A 163 -24.54 -10.83 -20.69
C ASN A 163 -24.71 -9.41 -21.22
N TYR A 164 -25.96 -8.93 -21.29
CA TYR A 164 -26.33 -7.59 -21.79
C TYR A 164 -26.02 -7.31 -23.27
N ALA A 165 -25.81 -8.33 -24.11
CA ALA A 165 -25.55 -8.15 -25.54
C ALA A 165 -26.62 -7.30 -26.25
N GLN A 166 -27.90 -7.61 -26.02
CA GLN A 166 -29.03 -6.87 -26.62
C GLN A 166 -29.06 -5.40 -26.20
N ILE A 167 -28.82 -5.12 -24.91
CA ILE A 167 -28.78 -3.74 -24.39
C ILE A 167 -27.61 -2.98 -25.02
N ARG A 168 -26.44 -3.61 -25.14
CA ARG A 168 -25.26 -2.98 -25.76
C ARG A 168 -25.49 -2.65 -27.23
N ARG A 169 -26.15 -3.52 -27.99
CA ARG A 169 -26.54 -3.27 -29.39
C ARG A 169 -27.55 -2.13 -29.50
N MET A 170 -28.58 -2.13 -28.67
CA MET A 170 -29.58 -1.05 -28.66
C MET A 170 -28.93 0.30 -28.35
N GLN A 171 -28.03 0.37 -27.36
CA GLN A 171 -27.28 1.58 -27.06
C GLN A 171 -26.43 2.04 -28.25
N GLN A 172 -25.78 1.12 -28.95
CA GLN A 172 -24.96 1.43 -30.13
C GLN A 172 -25.82 2.02 -31.26
N LEU A 173 -26.98 1.42 -31.55
CA LEU A 173 -27.94 1.96 -32.53
C LEU A 173 -28.42 3.37 -32.17
N VAL A 174 -28.74 3.62 -30.89
CA VAL A 174 -29.15 4.96 -30.43
C VAL A 174 -28.03 5.99 -30.56
N LEU A 175 -26.78 5.60 -30.25
CA LEU A 175 -25.62 6.48 -30.41
C LEU A 175 -25.33 6.81 -31.87
N GLN A 176 -25.43 5.81 -32.75
CA GLN A 176 -25.29 5.99 -34.21
C GLN A 176 -26.39 6.91 -34.77
N GLN A 177 -27.65 6.73 -34.36
CA GLN A 177 -28.76 7.62 -34.75
C GLN A 177 -28.54 9.07 -34.29
N ARG A 178 -27.79 9.29 -33.20
CA ARG A 178 -27.40 10.61 -32.70
C ARG A 178 -26.14 11.17 -33.38
N GLY A 179 -25.66 10.55 -34.45
CA GLY A 179 -24.49 11.00 -35.20
C GLY A 179 -23.15 10.82 -34.46
N LYS A 180 -23.13 10.05 -33.37
CA LYS A 180 -21.88 9.70 -32.69
C LYS A 180 -21.29 8.47 -33.38
N ARG A 181 -20.02 8.57 -33.80
CA ARG A 181 -19.25 7.37 -34.17
C ARG A 181 -19.08 6.50 -32.93
N VAL A 182 -19.43 5.23 -33.08
CA VAL A 182 -19.13 4.20 -32.09
C VAL A 182 -18.07 3.33 -32.74
N ASP A 183 -16.81 3.70 -32.51
CA ASP A 183 -15.67 2.94 -33.00
C ASP A 183 -15.39 1.71 -32.10
N GLU A 184 -16.13 1.57 -31.00
CA GLU A 184 -15.97 0.50 -30.01
C GLU A 184 -16.79 -0.76 -30.36
N GLY A 185 -16.21 -1.93 -30.06
CA GLY A 185 -16.77 -3.25 -30.34
C GLY A 185 -17.72 -3.79 -29.25
N PRO A 186 -18.14 -5.07 -29.37
CA PRO A 186 -19.03 -5.74 -28.39
C PRO A 186 -18.47 -5.81 -26.97
N MET A 187 -17.16 -5.63 -26.80
CA MET A 187 -16.43 -5.65 -25.53
C MET A 187 -16.02 -4.25 -25.05
N ARG A 188 -16.66 -3.17 -25.51
CA ARG A 188 -16.37 -1.79 -25.07
C ARG A 188 -16.40 -1.55 -23.56
N THR A 189 -17.14 -2.39 -22.83
CA THR A 189 -17.25 -2.35 -21.36
C THR A 189 -16.19 -3.16 -20.65
N ALA A 190 -15.17 -3.66 -21.36
CA ALA A 190 -14.05 -4.36 -20.75
C ALA A 190 -13.32 -3.44 -19.76
N PHE A 191 -12.81 -4.03 -18.68
CA PHE A 191 -12.12 -3.30 -17.63
C PHE A 191 -11.06 -4.18 -16.96
N LEU A 192 -10.07 -3.54 -16.35
CA LEU A 192 -9.03 -4.21 -15.58
C LEU A 192 -9.56 -4.61 -14.19
N THR A 193 -9.29 -5.85 -13.79
CA THR A 193 -9.68 -6.42 -12.51
C THR A 193 -8.50 -7.15 -11.85
N ARG A 194 -8.64 -7.42 -10.56
CA ARG A 194 -7.76 -8.31 -9.80
C ARG A 194 -8.09 -9.76 -10.13
N ASN A 195 -7.11 -10.64 -10.00
CA ASN A 195 -7.33 -12.07 -10.02
C ASN A 195 -8.23 -12.49 -8.83
N PRO A 196 -9.45 -12.98 -9.07
CA PRO A 196 -10.41 -13.33 -8.00
C PRO A 196 -9.96 -14.52 -7.14
N LEU A 197 -8.93 -15.27 -7.55
CA LEU A 197 -8.38 -16.38 -6.78
C LEU A 197 -7.28 -15.95 -5.80
N LEU A 198 -6.83 -14.70 -5.89
CA LEU A 198 -5.87 -14.13 -4.95
C LEU A 198 -6.59 -13.43 -3.79
N PRO A 199 -6.07 -13.53 -2.56
CA PRO A 199 -6.66 -12.88 -1.39
C PRO A 199 -6.61 -11.36 -1.51
N GLU A 200 -7.57 -10.64 -0.91
CA GLU A 200 -7.64 -9.17 -0.98
C GLU A 200 -6.39 -8.50 -0.39
N GLU A 201 -5.80 -9.13 0.63
CA GLU A 201 -4.57 -8.69 1.30
C GLU A 201 -3.37 -8.63 0.34
N TYR A 202 -3.38 -9.43 -0.73
CA TYR A 202 -2.33 -9.41 -1.76
C TYR A 202 -2.26 -8.06 -2.47
N PHE A 203 -3.40 -7.39 -2.62
CA PHE A 203 -3.52 -6.13 -3.36
C PHE A 203 -3.43 -4.89 -2.48
N VAL A 204 -3.20 -5.06 -1.18
CA VAL A 204 -2.94 -3.96 -0.26
C VAL A 204 -1.53 -3.42 -0.56
N PRO A 205 -1.37 -2.12 -0.90
CA PRO A 205 -0.05 -1.55 -1.14
C PRO A 205 0.87 -1.79 0.04
N GLN A 206 2.02 -2.42 -0.20
CA GLN A 206 3.02 -2.63 0.85
C GLN A 206 3.91 -1.38 0.95
N GLY A 207 3.67 -0.54 1.96
CA GLY A 207 4.46 0.65 2.23
C GLY A 207 3.66 1.95 2.15
N VAL A 208 4.36 3.08 2.08
CA VAL A 208 3.73 4.40 2.04
C VAL A 208 3.12 4.70 0.68
N ASP A 209 1.95 5.35 0.68
CA ASP A 209 1.29 5.82 -0.53
C ASP A 209 2.19 6.74 -1.39
N GLU A 210 1.93 6.80 -2.70
CA GLU A 210 2.72 7.56 -3.67
C GLU A 210 2.78 9.05 -3.30
N PHE A 211 1.68 9.62 -2.79
CA PHE A 211 1.66 11.01 -2.33
C PHE A 211 2.68 11.25 -1.20
N VAL A 212 2.69 10.37 -0.20
CA VAL A 212 3.61 10.45 0.94
C VAL A 212 5.05 10.17 0.50
N SER A 213 5.25 9.22 -0.42
CA SER A 213 6.55 8.96 -1.04
C SER A 213 7.10 10.21 -1.75
N LYS A 214 6.25 10.97 -2.46
CA LYS A 214 6.62 12.23 -3.10
C LYS A 214 6.96 13.34 -2.10
N LEU A 215 6.24 13.45 -0.99
CA LEU A 215 6.55 14.42 0.08
C LEU A 215 7.94 14.21 0.68
N ASN A 216 8.44 12.97 0.67
CA ASN A 216 9.71 12.59 1.26
C ASN A 216 10.85 12.45 0.22
N LYS A 217 10.63 12.92 -1.02
CA LYS A 217 11.61 12.79 -2.11
C LYS A 217 12.60 13.94 -2.06
N GLY A 218 13.89 13.63 -2.27
CA GLY A 218 14.96 14.64 -2.34
C GLY A 218 15.41 15.16 -0.96
N ILE A 219 15.12 14.39 0.09
CA ILE A 219 15.53 14.69 1.46
C ILE A 219 16.74 13.82 1.81
N ASP A 220 17.82 14.43 2.28
CA ASP A 220 19.10 13.75 2.56
C ASP A 220 19.00 12.70 3.68
N HIS A 221 18.13 12.93 4.66
CA HIS A 221 17.95 12.07 5.83
C HIS A 221 16.51 11.58 5.95
N SER A 222 15.94 11.13 4.83
CA SER A 222 14.58 10.62 4.81
C SER A 222 14.45 9.31 5.57
N LEU A 223 13.44 9.21 6.44
CA LEU A 223 13.14 7.97 7.16
C LEU A 223 12.77 6.81 6.21
N LEU A 224 12.28 7.11 5.00
CA LEU A 224 12.00 6.12 3.96
C LEU A 224 13.24 5.35 3.49
N GLU A 225 14.43 5.89 3.76
CA GLU A 225 15.72 5.31 3.36
C GLU A 225 16.45 4.65 4.55
N SER A 226 15.81 4.62 5.73
CA SER A 226 16.38 3.94 6.90
C SER A 226 16.49 2.43 6.68
N SER A 227 17.58 1.84 7.16
CA SER A 227 17.89 0.42 6.97
C SER A 227 17.04 -0.50 7.86
N GLY A 228 16.74 -0.06 9.07
CA GLY A 228 16.12 -0.84 10.14
C GLY A 228 14.60 -0.88 10.05
N ARG A 229 14.00 -1.85 10.74
CA ARG A 229 12.54 -2.00 10.81
C ARG A 229 11.89 -1.00 11.75
N TYR A 230 12.59 -0.54 12.77
CA TYR A 230 12.08 0.32 13.82
C TYR A 230 12.96 1.55 14.01
N THR A 231 12.35 2.63 14.49
CA THR A 231 13.02 3.88 14.87
C THR A 231 12.31 4.49 16.06
N VAL A 232 12.94 5.44 16.76
CA VAL A 232 12.32 6.14 17.88
C VAL A 232 11.92 7.54 17.46
N ARG A 233 10.62 7.81 17.34
CA ARG A 233 10.09 9.15 17.08
C ARG A 233 10.28 10.04 18.31
N VAL A 234 10.96 11.17 18.14
CA VAL A 234 11.35 12.08 19.24
C VAL A 234 10.68 13.44 19.17
N ALA A 235 10.18 13.88 18.01
CA ALA A 235 9.48 15.14 17.85
C ALA A 235 8.44 15.06 16.75
N THR A 236 7.23 15.55 17.01
CA THR A 236 6.12 15.56 16.05
C THR A 236 5.59 16.98 15.84
N PHE A 237 5.49 17.40 14.59
CA PHE A 237 5.00 18.71 14.16
C PHE A 237 3.71 18.55 13.36
N ARG A 238 2.63 19.17 13.82
CA ARG A 238 1.31 19.06 13.20
C ARG A 238 0.84 20.41 12.67
N GLY A 239 0.04 20.38 11.60
CA GLY A 239 -0.70 21.55 11.16
C GLY A 239 -1.76 22.00 12.18
N ARG A 240 -2.35 23.19 11.98
CA ARG A 240 -3.44 23.67 12.84
C ARG A 240 -4.69 22.80 12.67
N GLY A 241 -4.95 21.92 13.64
CA GLY A 241 -6.21 21.18 13.72
C GLY A 241 -7.35 22.11 14.17
N THR A 242 -8.35 22.33 13.32
CA THR A 242 -9.62 22.95 13.76
C THR A 242 -10.49 21.90 14.45
N LEU A 243 -10.74 22.07 15.75
CA LEU A 243 -11.79 21.32 16.44
C LEU A 243 -13.16 21.70 15.85
N LEU A 244 -13.80 20.75 15.17
CA LEU A 244 -15.21 20.83 14.76
C LEU A 244 -16.08 20.91 16.03
N GLY A 245 -16.42 22.14 16.43
CA GLY A 245 -17.21 22.42 17.64
C GLY A 245 -16.84 23.74 18.33
N ALA A 246 -15.65 24.30 18.06
CA ALA A 246 -15.21 25.59 18.60
C ALA A 246 -15.55 26.78 17.67
N THR A 247 -16.65 26.70 16.93
CA THR A 247 -17.04 27.73 15.95
C THR A 247 -17.52 29.06 16.56
N ASN A 248 -17.64 29.17 17.89
CA ASN A 248 -18.24 30.35 18.53
C ASN A 248 -17.38 31.04 19.61
N ALA A 249 -16.05 30.98 19.58
CA ALA A 249 -15.25 31.69 20.60
C ALA A 249 -13.88 32.24 20.18
N ARG A 250 -13.56 32.37 18.88
CA ARG A 250 -12.39 33.16 18.47
C ARG A 250 -12.78 34.16 17.40
N SER A 251 -12.71 35.43 17.79
CA SER A 251 -13.15 36.58 17.04
C SER A 251 -12.68 36.57 15.57
N SER A 252 -13.61 36.96 14.71
CA SER A 252 -13.52 37.20 13.27
C SER A 252 -12.51 38.29 12.84
N ARG A 253 -11.50 38.62 13.65
CA ARG A 253 -10.41 39.56 13.33
C ARG A 253 -9.07 38.92 12.97
N ALA A 254 -8.90 37.61 13.19
CA ALA A 254 -7.70 36.89 12.74
C ALA A 254 -7.79 36.38 11.29
N GLN A 255 -8.94 36.55 10.63
CA GLN A 255 -9.22 35.97 9.32
C GLN A 255 -8.69 36.79 8.12
N LYS A 256 -7.71 37.69 8.34
CA LYS A 256 -7.20 38.61 7.30
C LYS A 256 -5.67 38.71 7.24
N LYS A 257 -4.96 37.60 7.45
CA LYS A 257 -3.64 37.37 6.83
C LYS A 257 -3.70 36.05 6.08
N ARG A 258 -4.12 36.14 4.82
CA ARG A 258 -4.26 35.00 3.91
C ARG A 258 -2.98 34.68 3.14
N ASP A 259 -1.86 35.31 3.49
CA ASP A 259 -0.56 35.07 2.87
C ASP A 259 0.53 35.08 3.94
N LYS A 260 1.11 33.91 4.25
CA LYS A 260 2.53 33.64 3.95
C LYS A 260 3.04 32.25 4.36
N ASP A 261 2.47 31.58 5.35
CA ASP A 261 3.01 30.27 5.80
C ASP A 261 1.89 29.24 6.04
N ASP A 262 1.83 28.22 5.20
CA ASP A 262 1.00 27.02 5.41
C ASP A 262 1.51 26.30 6.67
N PRO A 263 0.68 26.06 7.71
CA PRO A 263 1.10 25.37 8.92
C PRO A 263 1.78 24.01 8.69
N LEU A 264 1.43 23.30 7.61
CA LEU A 264 2.09 22.04 7.25
C LEU A 264 3.47 22.26 6.65
N MET A 265 3.66 23.35 5.89
CA MET A 265 4.98 23.76 5.40
C MET A 265 5.90 24.16 6.56
N GLU A 266 5.37 24.90 7.55
CA GLU A 266 6.13 25.25 8.76
C GLU A 266 6.49 23.98 9.56
N ALA A 267 5.57 23.03 9.69
CA ALA A 267 5.82 21.75 10.34
C ALA A 267 6.93 20.96 9.63
N GLY A 268 6.91 20.91 8.30
CA GLY A 268 7.97 20.30 7.49
C GLY A 268 9.32 20.99 7.69
N TRP A 269 9.35 22.31 7.65
CA TRP A 269 10.58 23.09 7.85
C TRP A 269 11.17 22.92 9.26
N ASN A 270 10.32 22.87 10.29
CA ASN A 270 10.75 22.62 11.67
C ASN A 270 11.32 21.20 11.84
N ALA A 271 10.71 20.20 11.19
CA ALA A 271 11.22 18.83 11.18
C ALA A 271 12.61 18.76 10.51
N HIS A 272 12.75 19.39 9.35
CA HIS A 272 13.99 19.43 8.58
C HIS A 272 15.14 20.05 9.37
N MET A 273 14.93 21.25 9.91
CA MET A 273 15.96 21.94 10.67
C MET A 273 16.33 21.23 11.97
N LEU A 274 15.35 20.57 12.63
CA LEU A 274 15.64 19.71 13.79
C LEU A 274 16.45 18.48 13.38
N CYS A 275 16.10 17.80 12.29
CA CYS A 275 16.84 16.65 11.80
C CYS A 275 18.31 17.00 11.55
N LEU A 276 18.58 18.11 10.86
CA LEU A 276 19.94 18.60 10.61
C LEU A 276 20.69 18.92 11.90
N ALA A 277 20.07 19.64 12.84
CA ALA A 277 20.68 19.96 14.13
C ALA A 277 21.00 18.70 14.95
N MET A 278 20.14 17.68 14.89
CA MET A 278 20.39 16.39 15.55
C MET A 278 21.53 15.62 14.89
N ARG A 279 21.63 15.66 13.56
CA ARG A 279 22.73 15.06 12.80
C ARG A 279 24.06 15.73 13.10
N GLU A 280 24.09 17.07 13.17
CA GLU A 280 25.28 17.83 13.58
C GLU A 280 25.70 17.50 15.03
N ALA A 281 24.72 17.30 15.92
CA ALA A 281 24.97 16.86 17.30
C ALA A 281 25.45 15.39 17.42
N GLY A 282 25.54 14.65 16.30
CA GLY A 282 26.04 13.28 16.25
C GLY A 282 24.98 12.19 16.41
N TRP A 283 23.69 12.52 16.33
CA TRP A 283 22.60 11.55 16.37
C TRP A 283 22.23 11.06 14.97
N GLU A 284 21.93 9.78 14.86
CA GLU A 284 21.37 9.19 13.63
C GLU A 284 19.88 9.57 13.49
N ALA A 285 19.60 10.82 13.11
CA ALA A 285 18.24 11.34 13.02
C ALA A 285 17.64 11.26 11.60
N TYR A 286 16.37 10.90 11.49
CA TYR A 286 15.65 10.87 10.23
C TYR A 286 14.45 11.79 10.28
N GLU A 287 14.07 12.36 9.14
CA GLU A 287 12.83 13.11 9.01
C GLU A 287 11.82 12.39 8.12
N PHE A 288 10.55 12.60 8.43
CA PHE A 288 9.44 12.05 7.66
C PHE A 288 8.28 13.04 7.60
N HIS A 289 7.74 13.23 6.40
CA HIS A 289 6.55 14.04 6.16
C HIS A 289 5.37 13.16 5.77
N ASP A 290 4.27 13.30 6.49
CA ASP A 290 3.00 12.67 6.19
C ASP A 290 1.94 13.72 5.79
N ARG A 291 0.72 13.27 5.48
CA ARG A 291 -0.41 14.11 5.07
C ARG A 291 -0.83 15.14 6.12
N THR A 292 -0.60 14.85 7.40
CA THR A 292 -1.13 15.65 8.52
C THR A 292 -0.05 16.12 9.50
N GLU A 293 1.13 15.51 9.45
CA GLU A 293 2.21 15.77 10.38
C GLU A 293 3.57 15.54 9.73
N SER A 294 4.61 16.19 10.27
CA SER A 294 6.01 15.89 10.00
C SER A 294 6.67 15.51 11.31
N TYR A 295 7.54 14.53 11.31
CA TYR A 295 8.20 14.12 12.54
C TYR A 295 9.68 13.77 12.32
N VAL A 296 10.43 13.84 13.41
CA VAL A 296 11.84 13.46 13.47
C VAL A 296 11.95 12.22 14.34
N SER A 297 12.71 11.23 13.85
CA SER A 297 13.03 10.01 14.58
C SER A 297 14.53 9.81 14.71
N VAL A 298 14.95 8.93 15.61
CA VAL A 298 16.36 8.66 15.90
C VAL A 298 16.60 7.16 15.93
N GLY A 299 17.70 6.75 15.29
CA GLY A 299 18.18 5.39 15.23
C GLY A 299 17.44 4.52 14.23
N SER A 300 18.11 3.45 13.83
CA SER A 300 17.65 2.48 12.85
C SER A 300 17.86 1.08 13.43
N PHE A 301 16.79 0.35 13.74
CA PHE A 301 16.86 -0.91 14.50
C PHE A 301 16.04 -2.02 13.85
N ASP A 302 16.57 -3.23 13.75
CA ASP A 302 15.80 -4.39 13.28
C ASP A 302 14.90 -4.96 14.38
N THR A 303 15.35 -4.89 15.63
CA THR A 303 14.61 -5.26 16.82
C THR A 303 14.78 -4.19 17.89
N VAL A 304 13.75 -3.98 18.71
CA VAL A 304 13.75 -2.97 19.78
C VAL A 304 13.75 -3.59 21.18
N MET A 305 13.57 -4.92 21.23
CA MET A 305 13.58 -5.74 22.43
C MET A 305 14.68 -6.80 22.31
N ASN A 306 15.35 -7.06 23.43
CA ASN A 306 16.21 -8.21 23.65
C ASN A 306 15.56 -9.09 24.72
N GLY A 307 14.76 -10.08 24.29
CA GLY A 307 13.83 -10.80 25.17
C GLY A 307 12.74 -9.87 25.71
N ASP A 308 12.58 -9.80 27.03
CA ASP A 308 11.58 -8.95 27.69
C ASP A 308 12.07 -7.52 27.98
N GLN A 309 13.32 -7.18 27.64
CA GLN A 309 13.91 -5.88 27.94
C GLN A 309 14.17 -5.05 26.66
N PRO A 310 13.89 -3.74 26.65
CA PRO A 310 14.25 -2.88 25.54
C PRO A 310 15.77 -2.79 25.35
N ILE A 311 16.23 -2.67 24.11
CA ILE A 311 17.66 -2.56 23.84
C ILE A 311 18.26 -1.28 24.45
N PRO A 312 19.53 -1.30 24.91
CA PRO A 312 20.15 -0.15 25.57
C PRO A 312 20.17 1.12 24.72
N GLU A 313 20.38 1.04 23.40
CA GLU A 313 20.39 2.22 22.53
C GLU A 313 19.02 2.90 22.47
N VAL A 314 17.93 2.14 22.33
CA VAL A 314 16.56 2.68 22.34
C VAL A 314 16.26 3.35 23.68
N MET A 315 16.64 2.72 24.79
CA MET A 315 16.46 3.33 26.12
C MET A 315 17.27 4.62 26.30
N LYS A 316 18.48 4.69 25.74
CA LYS A 316 19.29 5.91 25.74
C LYS A 316 18.55 7.05 25.02
N ILE A 317 17.98 6.79 23.85
CA ILE A 317 17.22 7.79 23.08
C ILE A 317 15.99 8.25 23.88
N VAL A 318 15.17 7.32 24.36
CA VAL A 318 13.95 7.62 25.13
C VAL A 318 14.27 8.45 26.38
N ARG A 319 15.34 8.11 27.11
CA ARG A 319 15.76 8.86 28.31
C ARG A 319 16.32 10.24 28.00
N THR A 320 16.99 10.39 26.84
CA THR A 320 17.61 11.67 26.46
C THR A 320 16.56 12.68 26.02
N PHE A 321 15.63 12.27 25.16
CA PHE A 321 14.65 13.18 24.53
C PHE A 321 13.29 13.20 25.23
N GLY A 322 12.99 12.22 26.08
CA GLY A 322 11.71 12.15 26.79
C GLY A 322 11.63 13.08 28.00
N ALA A 323 10.50 13.79 28.10
CA ALA A 323 10.26 14.72 29.20
C ALA A 323 10.02 14.03 30.56
N GLN A 324 9.77 12.72 30.55
CA GLN A 324 9.57 11.93 31.78
C GLN A 324 10.88 11.63 32.53
N HIS A 325 12.03 11.84 31.90
CA HIS A 325 13.32 11.47 32.44
C HIS A 325 14.14 12.71 32.86
N PRO A 326 14.85 12.64 34.02
CA PRO A 326 15.75 13.70 34.44
C PRO A 326 16.93 13.79 33.47
N GLY A 327 17.37 15.02 33.18
CA GLY A 327 18.46 15.30 32.24
C GLY A 327 18.44 16.76 31.77
N PRO A 328 19.35 17.17 30.87
CA PRO A 328 19.39 18.53 30.35
C PRO A 328 18.09 18.87 29.62
N THR A 329 17.56 20.09 29.79
CA THR A 329 16.41 20.58 29.01
C THR A 329 16.73 20.76 27.54
N THR A 330 18.01 20.99 27.22
CA THR A 330 18.55 21.13 25.86
C THR A 330 19.49 19.97 25.53
N PRO A 331 18.97 18.81 25.08
CA PRO A 331 19.77 17.59 24.90
C PRO A 331 20.77 17.65 23.74
N LEU A 332 20.68 18.64 22.85
CA LEU A 332 21.60 18.82 21.71
C LEU A 332 22.75 19.79 22.02
N ASP A 333 22.67 20.54 23.12
CA ASP A 333 23.74 21.44 23.55
C ASP A 333 24.85 20.58 24.18
N ASN A 334 25.68 19.93 23.35
CA ASN A 334 26.82 19.12 23.76
C ASN A 334 27.81 19.95 24.58
N GLY A 335 27.66 19.97 25.91
CA GLY A 335 28.73 20.34 26.86
C GLY A 335 29.43 21.69 26.61
N ARG A 336 28.80 22.67 25.97
CA ARG A 336 29.24 24.09 26.03
C ARG A 336 28.95 24.61 27.45
N GLU A 337 29.67 24.08 28.43
CA GLU A 337 29.65 24.53 29.81
C GLU A 337 30.36 25.87 29.96
N GLY A 338 29.75 26.75 30.75
CA GLY A 338 30.36 28.01 31.17
C GLY A 338 29.32 28.98 31.69
N SER A 339 28.78 28.68 32.89
CA SER A 339 28.28 29.59 33.95
C SER A 339 27.35 30.79 33.65
N ILE A 340 27.06 31.13 32.39
CA ILE A 340 26.31 32.32 31.99
C ILE A 340 24.83 32.00 31.73
N LYS A 341 24.48 30.70 31.65
CA LYS A 341 23.13 30.26 31.25
C LYS A 341 22.16 29.93 32.39
N SER A 342 22.53 29.86 33.67
CA SER A 342 21.53 29.56 34.74
C SER A 342 20.46 30.64 34.85
N GLN A 343 20.86 31.92 34.81
CA GLN A 343 19.94 33.06 34.80
C GLN A 343 19.15 33.13 33.48
N LYS A 344 19.77 32.82 32.33
CA LYS A 344 19.05 32.74 31.04
C LYS A 344 18.11 31.54 30.98
N ALA A 345 18.43 30.41 31.61
CA ALA A 345 17.59 29.23 31.66
C ALA A 345 16.38 29.45 32.58
N GLU A 346 16.54 30.19 33.67
CA GLU A 346 15.41 30.65 34.50
C GLU A 346 14.55 31.66 33.76
N VAL A 347 15.14 32.61 33.03
CA VAL A 347 14.41 33.56 32.18
C VAL A 347 13.70 32.86 31.03
N VAL A 348 14.32 31.86 30.39
CA VAL A 348 13.71 31.05 29.32
C VAL A 348 12.64 30.12 29.90
N ARG A 349 12.83 29.57 31.10
CA ARG A 349 11.80 28.79 31.81
C ARG A 349 10.63 29.68 32.20
N ALA A 350 10.87 30.93 32.60
CA ALA A 350 9.85 31.93 32.87
C ALA A 350 9.14 32.35 31.59
N GLN A 351 9.86 32.61 30.49
CA GLN A 351 9.29 32.93 29.17
C GLN A 351 8.53 31.75 28.55
N PHE A 352 9.01 30.52 28.73
CA PHE A 352 8.34 29.29 28.33
C PHE A 352 7.06 29.11 29.13
N ASN A 353 7.14 29.22 30.46
CA ASN A 353 5.96 29.19 31.33
C ASN A 353 5.00 30.33 31.00
N GLN A 354 5.48 31.50 30.59
CA GLN A 354 4.64 32.64 30.20
C GLN A 354 3.96 32.39 28.86
N MET A 355 4.68 31.95 27.83
CA MET A 355 4.15 31.55 26.51
C MET A 355 3.17 30.37 26.61
N PHE A 356 3.48 29.35 27.41
CA PHE A 356 2.59 28.22 27.69
C PHE A 356 1.41 28.64 28.59
N SER A 357 1.58 29.53 29.57
CA SER A 357 0.44 30.01 30.38
C SER A 357 -0.53 30.87 29.58
N SER A 358 -0.05 31.56 28.53
CA SER A 358 -0.90 32.37 27.66
C SER A 358 -1.66 31.57 26.60
N GLU A 359 -1.18 30.37 26.22
CA GLU A 359 -1.81 29.58 25.14
C GLU A 359 -2.16 28.12 25.49
N VAL A 360 -1.42 27.44 26.39
CA VAL A 360 -1.59 26.00 26.72
C VAL A 360 -1.10 25.64 28.15
N GLY A 361 -1.84 25.97 29.23
CA GLY A 361 -1.79 25.27 30.53
C GLY A 361 -0.50 25.26 31.40
N GLN A 362 -0.66 25.07 32.72
CA GLN A 362 0.47 24.89 33.65
C GLN A 362 1.22 23.57 33.40
N VAL A 363 2.55 23.58 33.53
CA VAL A 363 3.38 22.36 33.45
C VAL A 363 2.99 21.42 34.60
N ALA A 364 2.51 20.23 34.26
CA ALA A 364 2.18 19.21 35.26
C ALA A 364 3.42 18.84 36.09
N ASN A 365 3.24 18.73 37.41
CA ASN A 365 4.32 18.35 38.34
C ASN A 365 5.00 17.05 37.87
N GLY A 366 6.33 17.07 37.72
CA GLY A 366 7.15 15.89 37.42
C GLY A 366 7.61 15.73 35.96
N LEU A 367 7.27 16.65 35.04
CA LEU A 367 7.78 16.64 33.67
C LEU A 367 8.92 17.65 33.46
N ASN A 368 9.93 17.25 32.68
CA ASN A 368 11.09 18.04 32.30
C ASN A 368 11.07 18.30 30.78
N PRO A 369 10.36 19.34 30.30
CA PRO A 369 10.19 19.58 28.87
C PRO A 369 11.55 19.77 28.19
N LYS A 370 11.74 19.04 27.08
CA LYS A 370 12.97 19.07 26.27
C LYS A 370 12.75 19.93 25.04
N TYR A 371 13.75 20.72 24.67
CA TYR A 371 13.75 21.51 23.45
C TYR A 371 15.17 21.70 22.89
N ALA A 372 15.27 22.03 21.61
CA ALA A 372 16.50 22.43 20.95
C ALA A 372 16.40 23.88 20.49
N ASN A 373 17.48 24.66 20.61
CA ASN A 373 17.56 25.99 20.03
C ASN A 373 18.12 25.85 18.62
N ILE A 374 17.31 26.16 17.60
CA ILE A 374 17.66 25.91 16.21
C ILE A 374 17.78 27.24 15.46
N ASP A 375 18.90 27.40 14.77
CA ASP A 375 19.16 28.54 13.89
C ASP A 375 18.49 28.29 12.53
N PHE A 376 17.30 28.84 12.36
CA PHE A 376 16.53 28.72 11.11
C PHE A 376 17.03 29.65 10.00
N GLU A 377 17.57 30.80 10.38
CA GLU A 377 18.04 31.82 9.44
C GLU A 377 19.34 32.46 9.96
N PRO A 378 20.36 32.65 9.11
CA PRO A 378 21.58 33.33 9.48
C PRO A 378 21.31 34.75 10.03
N GLY A 379 21.83 35.05 11.21
CA GLY A 379 21.74 36.38 11.83
C GLY A 379 20.44 36.67 12.60
N LYS A 380 19.47 35.74 12.63
CA LYS A 380 18.32 35.80 13.55
C LYS A 380 18.59 34.98 14.82
N PRO A 381 17.95 35.32 15.95
CA PRO A 381 18.09 34.50 17.16
C PRO A 381 17.51 33.10 16.92
N PRO A 382 18.12 32.05 17.50
CA PRO A 382 17.60 30.69 17.40
C PRO A 382 16.19 30.60 17.96
N ARG A 383 15.36 29.75 17.33
CA ARG A 383 14.00 29.47 17.81
C ARG A 383 13.99 28.14 18.60
N PRO A 384 13.29 28.07 19.73
CA PRO A 384 13.14 26.82 20.46
C PRO A 384 12.19 25.88 19.72
N VAL A 385 12.62 24.64 19.52
CA VAL A 385 11.84 23.54 18.93
C VAL A 385 11.70 22.44 19.98
N THR A 386 10.47 22.07 20.30
CA THR A 386 10.18 21.12 21.39
C THR A 386 10.23 19.66 20.91
N PHE A 387 10.69 18.77 21.79
CA PHE A 387 10.56 17.32 21.61
C PHE A 387 9.21 16.82 22.15
N ASP A 388 8.82 15.62 21.73
CA ASP A 388 7.64 14.94 22.24
C ASP A 388 7.81 14.59 23.72
N VAL A 389 6.72 14.69 24.49
CA VAL A 389 6.72 14.37 25.93
C VAL A 389 7.17 12.92 26.17
N ARG A 390 6.78 12.01 25.26
CA ARG A 390 7.12 10.59 25.29
C ARG A 390 7.58 10.16 23.90
N PRO A 391 8.88 9.94 23.69
CA PRO A 391 9.37 9.33 22.46
C PRO A 391 8.73 7.96 22.25
N LEU A 392 8.33 7.66 21.02
CA LEU A 392 7.62 6.43 20.69
C LEU A 392 8.46 5.59 19.74
N VAL A 393 8.54 4.30 20.01
CA VAL A 393 9.05 3.34 19.04
C VAL A 393 7.99 3.14 17.96
N VAL A 394 8.38 3.33 16.71
CA VAL A 394 7.51 3.17 15.54
C VAL A 394 8.19 2.27 14.51
N GLU A 395 7.38 1.57 13.71
CA GLU A 395 7.89 0.86 12.53
C GLU A 395 8.26 1.90 11.46
N ALA A 396 9.46 1.76 10.90
CA ALA A 396 9.96 2.69 9.90
C ALA A 396 9.17 2.51 8.59
N PRO A 397 8.52 3.57 8.07
CA PRO A 397 7.80 3.50 6.81
C PRO A 397 8.73 3.11 5.66
N ARG A 398 8.27 2.21 4.79
CA ARG A 398 9.00 1.79 3.59
C ARG A 398 8.36 2.38 2.35
N ARG A 399 9.17 2.74 1.34
CA ARG A 399 8.65 3.10 0.01
C ARG A 399 7.80 1.95 -0.51
N ASN A 400 6.64 2.29 -1.09
CA ASN A 400 5.82 1.29 -1.77
C ASN A 400 6.65 0.61 -2.86
N LEU A 401 6.92 -0.67 -2.67
CA LEU A 401 7.40 -1.51 -3.76
C LEU A 401 6.16 -1.73 -4.63
N SER A 402 5.97 -0.88 -5.64
CA SER A 402 4.94 -1.09 -6.65
C SER A 402 4.93 -2.58 -7.03
N SER A 403 3.74 -3.18 -7.14
CA SER A 403 3.53 -4.62 -7.38
C SER A 403 4.35 -5.19 -8.55
N ARG A 404 4.86 -4.32 -9.44
CA ARG A 404 5.89 -4.58 -10.46
C ARG A 404 7.05 -5.46 -10.00
N LEU A 405 7.53 -5.34 -8.75
CA LEU A 405 8.67 -6.14 -8.26
C LEU A 405 8.27 -7.45 -7.55
N ALA A 406 7.06 -7.52 -6.98
CA ALA A 406 6.63 -8.65 -6.17
C ALA A 406 6.29 -9.90 -7.02
N TRP A 407 5.89 -9.72 -8.28
CA TRP A 407 5.49 -10.80 -9.18
C TRP A 407 6.66 -11.60 -9.78
N ARG A 408 7.89 -11.07 -9.75
CA ARG A 408 9.08 -11.72 -10.35
C ARG A 408 9.87 -12.62 -9.38
N ARG A 409 9.29 -13.02 -8.25
CA ARG A 409 9.93 -13.91 -7.27
C ARG A 409 9.29 -15.29 -7.22
#